data_AF-A0A418AKY1-F1
#
_entry.id   AF-A0A418AKY1-F1
#
_cell.length_a   1.000
_cell.length_b   1.000
_cell.length_c   1.000
_cell.angle_alpha   90.00
_cell.angle_beta   90.00
_cell.angle_gamma   90.00
#
_symmetry.space_group_name_H-M   'P 1'
#
loop_
_entity.id
_entity.type
_entity.pdbx_description
1 polymer ?
#
loop_
_entity_poly.entity_id
_entity_poly.type
_entity_poly.pdbx_seq_one_letter_code
_entity_poly.pdbx_strand_id
1 'polypeptide(L)'
;MGWTSPTSTCSALAKDAARVLPVAKAAVEKISQDATLAGELERLRSTKNTMDELNTRIALMLENLQNTRTIAMLKLDAKRNYLLMVNLTLTLWTTLITVPTFVVGTFGMNLNSYLQDVDYLFYVVVAGCVLFPIGVYRLVLRYFRERGINLSWKYK
;
A
#
# COMPACT_ATOMS: atom_id res chain seq x y z
N MET A 1 20.64 1.82 -13.83
CA MET A 1 19.74 2.95 -13.51
C MET A 1 18.98 2.64 -12.23
N GLY A 2 19.50 3.08 -11.08
CA GLY A 2 18.93 2.76 -9.76
C GLY A 2 17.79 3.71 -9.39
N TRP A 3 16.63 3.13 -9.11
CA TRP A 3 15.49 3.80 -8.49
C TRP A 3 15.88 4.13 -7.04
N THR A 4 16.21 5.38 -6.74
CA THR A 4 16.40 5.83 -5.36
C THR A 4 15.07 6.35 -4.83
N SER A 5 14.54 5.60 -3.86
CA SER A 5 13.29 5.89 -3.16
C SER A 5 13.27 7.31 -2.55
N PRO A 6 12.10 7.97 -2.48
CA PRO A 6 11.95 9.34 -1.93
C PRO A 6 12.31 9.49 -0.44
N THR A 7 12.66 8.40 0.24
CA THR A 7 12.96 8.37 1.67
C THR A 7 14.42 8.76 1.98
N SER A 8 15.37 8.44 1.10
CA SER A 8 16.81 8.61 1.36
C SER A 8 17.26 10.08 1.34
N THR A 9 16.68 10.87 0.43
CA THR A 9 16.95 12.32 0.33
C THR A 9 16.28 13.10 1.46
N CYS A 10 15.13 12.63 1.94
CA CYS A 10 14.39 13.29 3.01
C CYS A 10 15.07 13.11 4.39
N SER A 11 15.72 11.97 4.64
CA SER A 11 16.57 11.77 5.83
C SER A 11 17.88 12.56 5.77
N ALA A 12 18.44 12.76 4.58
CA ALA A 12 19.67 13.55 4.42
C ALA A 12 19.41 15.04 4.72
N LEU A 13 18.32 15.60 4.20
CA LEU A 13 17.94 16.99 4.44
C LEU A 13 17.56 17.25 5.91
N ALA A 14 16.87 16.30 6.56
CA ALA A 14 16.56 16.39 8.00
C ALA A 14 17.82 16.30 8.87
N LYS A 15 18.81 15.48 8.47
CA LYS A 15 20.07 15.29 9.17
C LYS A 15 21.00 16.49 9.00
N ASP A 16 21.01 17.12 7.82
CA ASP A 16 21.76 18.36 7.57
C ASP A 16 21.10 19.57 8.24
N ALA A 17 19.76 19.68 8.23
CA ALA A 17 19.02 20.71 8.97
C ALA A 17 19.28 20.65 10.49
N ALA A 18 19.31 19.44 11.06
CA ALA A 18 19.64 19.24 12.48
C ALA A 18 21.11 19.58 12.81
N ARG A 19 22.01 19.54 11.81
CA ARG A 19 23.44 19.81 11.98
C ARG A 19 23.79 21.29 11.83
N VAL A 20 23.05 22.04 11.01
CA VAL A 20 23.25 23.49 10.84
C VAL A 20 22.58 24.33 11.93
N LEU A 21 21.50 23.83 12.57
CA LEU A 21 20.83 24.50 13.69
C LEU A 21 21.78 24.84 14.88
N PRO A 22 22.59 23.90 15.41
CA PRO A 22 23.47 24.17 16.54
C PRO A 22 24.67 25.05 16.16
N VAL A 23 25.15 24.96 14.91
CA VAL A 23 26.27 25.79 14.41
C VAL A 23 25.83 27.24 14.24
N ALA A 24 24.61 27.47 13.73
CA ALA A 24 24.02 28.81 13.69
C ALA A 24 23.78 29.37 15.09
N LYS A 25 23.28 28.56 16.04
CA LYS A 25 23.10 28.97 17.44
C LYS A 25 24.43 29.34 18.13
N ALA A 26 25.46 28.53 17.96
CA ALA A 26 26.78 28.77 18.58
C ALA A 26 27.53 29.98 17.97
N ALA A 27 27.39 30.21 16.66
CA ALA A 27 27.95 31.39 16.01
C ALA A 27 27.25 32.69 16.45
N VAL A 28 25.93 32.63 16.67
CA VAL A 28 25.12 33.76 17.15
C VAL A 28 25.35 34.06 18.63
N GLU A 29 25.59 33.03 19.45
CA GLU A 29 25.94 33.19 20.87
C GLU A 29 27.30 33.88 21.06
N LYS A 30 28.28 33.59 20.17
CA LYS A 30 29.56 34.31 20.14
C LYS A 30 29.44 35.79 19.76
N ILE A 31 28.44 36.17 18.95
CA ILE A 31 28.17 37.57 18.58
C ILE A 31 27.49 38.33 19.74
N SER A 32 26.84 37.62 20.67
CA SER A 32 26.13 38.23 21.81
C SER A 32 27.04 38.87 22.87
N GLN A 33 28.31 38.47 22.92
CA GLN A 33 29.20 38.82 24.02
C GLN A 33 29.95 40.16 23.82
N ASP A 34 29.93 40.75 22.61
CA ASP A 34 30.81 41.87 22.24
C ASP A 34 30.12 43.25 22.09
N ALA A 35 28.78 43.34 22.01
CA ALA A 35 28.12 44.57 21.56
C ALA A 35 27.19 45.22 22.60
N THR A 36 27.74 46.19 23.32
CA THR A 36 27.01 47.22 24.06
C THR A 36 26.22 48.14 23.11
N LEU A 37 24.93 48.45 23.28
CA LEU A 37 23.92 47.83 24.16
C LEU A 37 22.48 48.31 23.86
N ALA A 38 22.24 49.41 23.14
CA ALA A 38 20.87 49.92 22.94
C ALA A 38 20.32 49.69 21.52
N GLY A 39 20.96 50.29 20.50
CA GLY A 39 20.53 50.11 19.11
C GLY A 39 20.78 48.69 18.56
N GLU A 40 21.85 48.04 19.02
CA GLU A 40 22.18 46.65 18.67
C GLU A 40 21.24 45.64 19.36
N LEU A 41 20.72 45.95 20.56
CA LEU A 41 19.84 45.06 21.30
C LEU A 41 18.45 44.98 20.67
N GLU A 42 17.95 46.09 20.12
CA GLU A 42 16.72 46.08 19.31
C GLU A 42 16.90 45.26 18.02
N ARG A 43 18.08 45.35 17.37
CA ARG A 43 18.43 44.54 16.19
C ARG A 43 18.58 43.05 16.50
N LEU A 44 19.24 42.71 17.61
CA LEU A 44 19.38 41.32 18.06
C LEU A 44 18.03 40.75 18.51
N ARG A 45 17.18 41.56 19.15
CA ARG A 45 15.84 41.14 19.56
C ARG A 45 14.93 40.94 18.35
N SER A 46 15.01 41.80 17.32
CA SER A 46 14.27 41.58 16.08
C SER A 46 14.77 40.33 15.35
N THR A 47 16.09 40.09 15.31
CA THR A 47 16.70 38.89 14.71
C THR A 47 16.32 37.62 15.47
N LYS A 48 16.22 37.68 16.81
CA LYS A 48 15.72 36.57 17.62
C LYS A 48 14.24 36.30 17.34
N ASN A 49 13.43 37.35 17.25
CA ASN A 49 12.00 37.20 16.97
C ASN A 49 11.76 36.63 15.56
N THR A 50 12.55 37.03 14.57
CA THR A 50 12.50 36.41 13.23
C THR A 50 12.98 34.97 13.26
N MET A 51 14.00 34.62 14.05
CA MET A 51 14.42 33.23 14.26
C MET A 51 13.30 32.38 14.88
N ASP A 52 12.61 32.87 15.90
CA ASP A 52 11.51 32.16 16.55
C ASP A 52 10.31 31.99 15.60
N GLU A 53 10.03 33.00 14.79
CA GLU A 53 9.02 32.93 13.73
C GLU A 53 9.40 31.89 12.65
N LEU A 54 10.67 31.86 12.23
CA LEU A 54 11.18 30.88 11.27
C LEU A 54 11.14 29.46 11.84
N ASN A 55 11.53 29.27 13.11
CA ASN A 55 11.45 27.97 13.78
C ASN A 55 10.01 27.46 13.84
N THR A 56 9.06 28.35 14.13
CA THR A 56 7.63 28.03 14.14
C THR A 56 7.14 27.63 12.75
N ARG A 57 7.52 28.39 11.71
CA ARG A 57 7.19 28.07 10.31
C ARG A 57 7.76 26.73 9.87
N ILE A 58 9.01 26.42 10.25
CA ILE A 58 9.66 25.13 9.96
C ILE A 58 8.94 24.00 10.67
N ALA A 59 8.54 24.18 11.94
CA ALA A 59 7.79 23.17 12.69
C ALA A 59 6.47 22.82 12.00
N LEU A 60 5.72 23.83 11.55
CA LEU A 60 4.46 23.64 10.80
C LEU A 60 4.68 22.93 9.46
N MET A 61 5.74 23.26 8.72
CA MET A 61 6.05 22.56 7.47
C MET A 61 6.42 21.10 7.71
N LEU A 62 7.16 20.82 8.78
CA LEU A 62 7.59 19.48 9.13
C LEU A 62 6.40 18.60 9.54
N GLU A 63 5.45 19.16 10.29
CA GLU A 63 4.17 18.53 10.61
C GLU A 63 3.36 18.21 9.35
N ASN A 64 3.19 19.18 8.44
CA ASN A 64 2.49 18.97 7.17
C ASN A 64 3.14 17.88 6.31
N LEU A 65 4.47 17.81 6.33
CA LEU A 65 5.24 16.81 5.62
C LEU A 65 5.02 15.42 6.24
N GLN A 66 5.01 15.30 7.57
CA GLN A 66 4.66 14.05 8.27
C GLN A 66 3.23 13.60 7.97
N ASN A 67 2.28 14.53 7.95
CA ASN A 67 0.88 14.26 7.58
C ASN A 67 0.79 13.70 6.15
N THR A 68 1.52 14.31 5.22
CA THR A 68 1.59 13.85 3.82
C THR A 68 2.24 12.47 3.70
N ARG A 69 3.30 12.18 4.46
CA ARG A 69 3.94 10.85 4.49
C ARG A 69 2.96 9.78 4.96
N THR A 70 2.18 10.07 5.99
CA THR A 70 1.17 9.14 6.52
C THR A 70 0.13 8.84 5.45
N ILE A 71 -0.38 9.86 4.75
CA ILE A 71 -1.32 9.68 3.63
C ILE A 71 -0.68 8.85 2.51
N ALA A 72 0.59 9.10 2.16
CA ALA A 72 1.29 8.34 1.14
C ALA A 72 1.47 6.87 1.52
N MET A 73 1.79 6.57 2.78
CA MET A 73 1.89 5.20 3.30
C MET A 73 0.54 4.49 3.23
N LEU A 74 -0.54 5.14 3.67
CA LEU A 74 -1.90 4.61 3.54
C LEU A 74 -2.27 4.29 2.09
N LYS A 75 -1.90 5.15 1.13
CA LYS A 75 -2.12 4.90 -0.30
C LYS A 75 -1.32 3.69 -0.80
N LEU A 76 -0.05 3.56 -0.40
CA LEU A 76 0.79 2.43 -0.82
C LEU A 76 0.25 1.11 -0.26
N ASP A 77 -0.17 1.11 1.01
CA ASP A 77 -0.76 -0.06 1.65
C ASP A 77 -2.11 -0.43 1.02
N ALA A 78 -2.92 0.56 0.66
CA ALA A 78 -4.15 0.33 -0.11
C ALA A 78 -3.87 -0.32 -1.48
N LYS A 79 -2.80 0.09 -2.18
CA LYS A 79 -2.40 -0.54 -3.46
C LYS A 79 -1.95 -1.99 -3.25
N ARG A 80 -1.15 -2.26 -2.22
CA ARG A 80 -0.74 -3.63 -1.87
C ARG A 80 -1.93 -4.50 -1.52
N ASN A 81 -2.86 -3.98 -0.72
CA ASN A 81 -4.07 -4.70 -0.33
C ASN A 81 -4.99 -4.96 -1.54
N TYR A 82 -5.10 -3.99 -2.46
CA TYR A 82 -5.81 -4.17 -3.72
C TYR A 82 -5.19 -5.27 -4.59
N LEU A 83 -3.86 -5.24 -4.76
CA LEU A 83 -3.14 -6.27 -5.51
C LEU A 83 -3.29 -7.65 -4.88
N LEU A 84 -3.26 -7.76 -3.55
CA LEU A 84 -3.50 -9.01 -2.83
C LEU A 84 -4.90 -9.54 -3.11
N MET A 85 -5.92 -8.68 -3.04
CA MET A 85 -7.31 -9.05 -3.31
C MET A 85 -7.51 -9.51 -4.76
N VAL A 86 -6.89 -8.83 -5.72
CA VAL A 86 -6.88 -9.25 -7.14
C VAL A 86 -6.18 -10.60 -7.31
N ASN A 87 -5.00 -10.78 -6.71
CA ASN A 87 -4.24 -12.04 -6.81
C ASN A 87 -5.01 -13.23 -6.22
N LEU A 88 -5.66 -13.03 -5.07
CA LEU A 88 -6.52 -14.04 -4.45
C LEU A 88 -7.70 -14.40 -5.35
N THR A 89 -8.35 -13.40 -5.96
CA THR A 89 -9.47 -13.63 -6.87
C THR A 89 -9.02 -14.40 -8.11
N LEU A 90 -7.89 -14.02 -8.72
CA LEU A 90 -7.31 -14.73 -9.87
C LEU A 90 -6.92 -16.16 -9.52
N THR A 91 -6.30 -16.37 -8.36
CA THR A 91 -5.92 -17.70 -7.88
C THR A 91 -7.16 -18.58 -7.64
N LEU A 92 -8.24 -17.99 -7.12
CA LEU A 92 -9.51 -18.70 -6.95
C LEU A 92 -10.10 -19.12 -8.31
N TRP A 93 -10.06 -18.25 -9.32
CA TRP A 93 -10.49 -18.60 -10.67
C TRP A 93 -9.64 -19.68 -11.32
N THR A 94 -8.30 -19.57 -11.22
CA THR A 94 -7.40 -20.56 -11.83
C THR A 94 -7.56 -21.93 -11.16
N THR A 95 -7.49 -21.99 -9.82
CA THR A 95 -7.67 -23.24 -9.07
C THR A 95 -9.02 -23.89 -9.33
N LEU A 96 -10.09 -23.08 -9.49
CA LEU A 96 -11.42 -23.58 -9.81
C LEU A 96 -11.49 -24.29 -11.17
N ILE A 97 -10.75 -23.79 -12.16
CA ILE A 97 -10.67 -24.39 -13.49
C ILE A 97 -9.67 -25.55 -13.52
N THR A 98 -8.57 -25.47 -12.76
CA THR A 98 -7.51 -26.49 -12.75
C THR A 98 -8.03 -27.87 -12.33
N VAL A 99 -8.90 -27.96 -11.32
CA VAL A 99 -9.44 -29.25 -10.84
C VAL A 99 -10.23 -30.00 -11.91
N PRO A 100 -11.29 -29.45 -12.53
CA PRO A 100 -12.00 -30.12 -13.61
C PRO A 100 -11.13 -30.31 -14.86
N THR A 101 -10.22 -29.40 -15.19
CA THR A 101 -9.27 -29.59 -16.30
C THR A 101 -8.34 -30.77 -16.06
N PHE A 102 -7.85 -30.98 -14.83
CA PHE A 102 -7.05 -32.15 -14.48
C PHE A 102 -7.86 -33.43 -14.63
N VAL A 103 -9.10 -33.46 -14.13
CA VAL A 103 -10.01 -34.60 -14.26
C VAL A 103 -10.26 -34.94 -15.73
N VAL A 104 -10.66 -33.95 -16.54
CA VAL A 104 -10.86 -34.11 -18.00
C VAL A 104 -9.57 -34.56 -18.69
N GLY A 105 -8.41 -34.04 -18.30
CA GLY A 105 -7.12 -34.45 -18.84
C GLY A 105 -6.82 -35.92 -18.56
N THR A 106 -7.02 -36.38 -17.31
CA THR A 106 -6.82 -37.79 -16.95
C THR A 106 -7.76 -38.72 -17.70
N PHE A 107 -9.03 -38.34 -17.90
CA PHE A 107 -9.99 -39.14 -18.67
C PHE A 107 -9.78 -39.06 -20.19
N GLY A 108 -9.21 -37.96 -20.70
CA GLY A 108 -8.91 -37.77 -22.12
C GLY A 108 -7.65 -38.49 -22.60
N MET A 109 -6.74 -38.84 -21.69
CA MET A 109 -5.52 -39.60 -21.98
C MET A 109 -5.82 -41.08 -22.20
N ASN A 110 -6.34 -41.44 -23.38
CA ASN A 110 -6.51 -42.80 -23.92
C ASN A 110 -6.67 -43.92 -22.87
N LEU A 111 -7.64 -43.80 -21.95
CA LEU A 111 -8.06 -44.95 -21.15
C LEU A 111 -8.86 -45.87 -22.06
N ASN A 112 -8.19 -46.86 -22.62
CA ASN A 112 -8.84 -48.06 -23.14
C ASN A 112 -9.35 -48.86 -21.93
N SER A 113 -10.49 -48.47 -21.34
CA SER A 113 -11.06 -49.12 -20.16
C SER A 113 -12.52 -48.73 -20.01
N TYR A 114 -13.44 -49.66 -20.32
CA TYR A 114 -14.65 -50.08 -19.58
C TYR A 114 -15.64 -49.04 -18.98
N LEU A 115 -15.33 -47.74 -18.98
CA LEU A 115 -16.17 -46.62 -18.55
C LEU A 115 -17.09 -46.16 -19.69
N GLN A 116 -16.77 -46.52 -20.93
CA GLN A 116 -17.62 -46.32 -22.10
C GLN A 116 -18.70 -47.39 -22.23
N ASP A 117 -18.52 -48.58 -21.65
CA ASP A 117 -19.53 -49.65 -21.60
C ASP A 117 -20.69 -49.33 -20.64
N VAL A 118 -20.54 -48.33 -19.77
CA VAL A 118 -21.58 -47.88 -18.84
C VAL A 118 -22.15 -46.56 -19.37
N ASP A 119 -23.26 -46.64 -20.12
CA ASP A 119 -23.87 -45.56 -20.93
C ASP A 119 -23.96 -44.16 -20.28
N TYR A 120 -24.06 -44.09 -18.95
CA TYR A 120 -24.29 -42.83 -18.22
C TYR A 120 -23.06 -42.24 -17.52
N LEU A 121 -21.98 -43.02 -17.32
CA LEU A 121 -20.89 -42.62 -16.42
C LEU A 121 -20.05 -41.48 -17.02
N PHE A 122 -19.83 -41.50 -18.32
CA PHE A 122 -19.22 -40.39 -19.06
C PHE A 122 -20.01 -39.09 -18.91
N TYR A 123 -21.33 -39.14 -19.10
CA TYR A 123 -22.19 -37.96 -19.00
C TYR A 123 -22.20 -37.38 -17.58
N VAL A 124 -22.21 -38.23 -16.54
CA VAL A 124 -22.15 -37.81 -15.14
C VAL A 124 -20.84 -37.10 -14.82
N VAL A 125 -19.69 -37.59 -15.31
CA VAL A 125 -18.38 -36.96 -15.08
C VAL A 125 -18.28 -35.61 -15.78
N VAL A 126 -18.74 -35.51 -17.03
CA VAL A 126 -18.77 -34.25 -17.79
C VAL A 126 -19.72 -33.25 -17.11
N ALA A 127 -20.92 -33.68 -16.74
CA ALA A 127 -21.87 -32.86 -16.00
C ALA A 127 -21.29 -32.40 -14.65
N GLY A 128 -20.60 -33.29 -13.94
CA GLY A 128 -19.90 -32.97 -12.68
C GLY A 128 -18.81 -31.91 -12.86
N CYS A 129 -18.00 -32.00 -13.93
CA CYS A 129 -16.96 -31.02 -14.24
C CYS A 129 -17.52 -29.62 -14.57
N VAL A 130 -18.72 -29.54 -15.15
CA VAL A 130 -19.41 -28.28 -15.44
C VAL A 130 -20.15 -27.74 -14.21
N LEU A 131 -20.77 -28.62 -13.42
CA LEU A 131 -21.52 -28.25 -12.22
C LEU A 131 -20.61 -27.84 -11.06
N PHE A 132 -19.40 -28.41 -10.95
CA PHE A 132 -18.42 -28.07 -9.92
C PHE A 132 -18.09 -26.56 -9.86
N PRO A 133 -17.64 -25.91 -10.95
CA PRO A 133 -17.37 -24.47 -10.95
C PRO A 133 -18.61 -23.63 -10.68
N ILE A 134 -19.78 -24.05 -11.19
CA ILE A 134 -21.06 -23.37 -10.92
C ILE A 134 -21.43 -23.46 -9.43
N GLY A 135 -21.25 -24.63 -8.82
CA GLY A 135 -21.51 -24.88 -7.41
C GLY A 135 -20.62 -24.06 -6.50
N VAL A 136 -19.31 -24.00 -6.79
CA VAL A 136 -18.36 -23.16 -6.04
C VAL A 136 -18.70 -21.68 -6.22
N TYR A 137 -19.04 -21.23 -7.43
CA TYR A 137 -19.47 -19.84 -7.67
C TYR A 137 -20.71 -19.48 -6.84
N ARG A 138 -21.72 -20.37 -6.79
CA ARG A 138 -22.91 -20.21 -5.96
C ARG A 138 -22.58 -20.20 -4.46
N LEU A 139 -21.67 -21.05 -4.01
CA LEU A 139 -21.23 -21.12 -2.61
C LEU A 139 -20.47 -19.86 -2.20
N VAL A 140 -19.61 -19.33 -3.08
CA VAL A 140 -18.92 -18.04 -2.89
C VAL A 140 -19.93 -16.90 -2.81
N LEU A 141 -20.91 -16.83 -3.72
CA LEU A 141 -21.97 -15.82 -3.65
C LEU A 141 -22.81 -15.93 -2.36
N ARG A 142 -23.09 -17.15 -1.92
CA ARG A 142 -23.81 -17.39 -0.66
C ARG A 142 -22.98 -16.96 0.55
N TYR A 143 -21.70 -17.30 0.58
CA TYR A 143 -20.76 -16.88 1.62
C TYR A 143 -20.63 -15.35 1.68
N PHE A 144 -20.55 -14.68 0.53
CA PHE A 144 -20.55 -13.21 0.46
C PHE A 144 -21.87 -12.59 0.90
N ARG A 145 -23.00 -13.23 0.58
CA ARG A 145 -24.33 -12.79 1.02
C ARG A 145 -24.52 -12.92 2.53
N GLU A 146 -24.04 -14.00 3.13
CA GLU A 146 -24.09 -14.24 4.58
C GLU A 146 -23.20 -13.25 5.36
N ARG A 147 -22.13 -12.75 4.72
CA ARG A 147 -21.27 -11.68 5.26
C ARG A 147 -21.85 -10.26 5.08
N GLY A 148 -23.04 -10.11 4.50
CA GLY A 148 -23.74 -8.82 4.40
C GLY A 148 -23.11 -7.81 3.43
N ILE A 149 -22.19 -8.23 2.57
CA ILE A 149 -21.54 -7.36 1.60
C ILE A 149 -22.49 -7.19 0.42
N ASN A 150 -23.35 -6.17 0.48
CA ASN A 150 -24.11 -5.72 -0.69
C ASN A 150 -23.12 -5.30 -1.77
N LEU A 151 -23.09 -6.04 -2.88
CA LEU A 151 -22.37 -5.71 -4.11
C LEU A 151 -22.98 -4.46 -4.76
N SER A 152 -22.86 -3.30 -4.11
CA SER A 152 -23.00 -2.01 -4.76
C SER A 152 -21.62 -1.58 -5.22
N TRP A 153 -21.16 -2.18 -6.31
CA TRP A 153 -20.03 -1.67 -7.09
C TRP A 153 -20.50 -0.43 -7.87
N LYS A 154 -20.94 0.60 -7.15
CA LYS A 154 -21.26 1.92 -7.71
C LYS A 154 -20.10 2.84 -7.35
N TYR A 155 -19.07 2.81 -8.20
CA TYR A 155 -18.13 3.91 -8.31
C TYR A 155 -18.93 5.13 -8.80
N LYS A 156 -19.04 6.16 -7.97
CA LYS A 156 -19.38 7.51 -8.38
C LYS A 156 -18.20 8.40 -8.06
#